data_AF-A0A2S5ACX3-F1
#
_entry.id   AF-A0A2S5ACX3-F1
#
_cell.length_a   1.000
_cell.length_b   1.000
_cell.length_c   1.000
_cell.angle_alpha   90.00
_cell.angle_beta   90.00
_cell.angle_gamma   90.00
#
_symmetry.space_group_name_H-M   'P 1'
#
loop_
_entity.id
_entity.type
_entity.pdbx_description
1 polymer ?
#
loop_
_entity_poly.entity_id
_entity_poly.type
_entity_poly.pdbx_seq_one_letter_code
_entity_poly.pdbx_strand_id
1 'polypeptide(L)'
;MSCSKNSYESLSSNNSAFAKKVLADPLFENLDKASYEVKINALKYGGEKIDQNLAAILTEDIKNNKITSQEELVKRKEAIGYKDYDLRSKTRMEYAMAYLALMKKYPELAQNKTAFSEFLAKNSKHQISFETSRKLLAENKNSRMYVEK
;
A
#
# COMPACT_ATOMS: atom_id res chain seq x y z
N MET A 1 -11.29 36.71 9.94
CA MET A 1 -11.33 35.23 9.81
C MET A 1 -9.91 34.70 9.89
N SER A 2 -9.53 34.08 11.00
CA SER A 2 -8.20 33.50 11.22
C SER A 2 -8.35 31.98 11.26
N CYS A 3 -8.20 31.35 10.10
CA CYS A 3 -8.18 29.90 9.96
C CYS A 3 -7.13 29.56 8.90
N SER A 4 -5.87 29.31 9.29
CA SER A 4 -4.96 28.52 8.43
C SER A 4 -3.58 28.17 9.03
N LYS A 5 -3.12 28.76 10.13
CA LYS A 5 -1.77 28.42 10.65
C LYS A 5 -1.71 27.31 11.71
N ASN A 6 -2.77 27.10 12.49
CA ASN A 6 -2.72 26.19 13.64
C ASN A 6 -2.94 24.70 13.32
N SER A 7 -3.44 24.34 12.13
CA SER A 7 -3.69 22.93 11.80
C SER A 7 -2.40 22.19 11.42
N TYR A 8 -1.44 22.87 10.79
CA TYR A 8 -0.27 22.23 10.19
C TYR A 8 0.85 21.93 11.18
N GLU A 9 1.09 22.81 12.15
CA GLU A 9 2.02 22.57 13.27
C GLU A 9 1.53 21.44 14.20
N SER A 10 0.27 21.01 14.08
CA SER A 10 -0.32 20.01 14.98
C SER A 10 0.05 18.55 14.65
N LEU A 11 0.54 18.24 13.44
CA LEU A 11 0.93 16.87 13.06
C LEU A 11 2.42 16.57 13.26
N SER A 12 3.28 17.60 13.21
CA SER A 12 4.73 17.43 13.36
C SER A 12 5.15 17.15 14.82
N SER A 13 4.31 17.53 15.80
CA SER A 13 4.49 17.15 17.19
C SER A 13 3.55 15.99 17.56
N ASN A 14 4.12 14.81 17.81
CA ASN A 14 3.40 13.62 18.32
C ASN A 14 2.59 13.88 19.62
N ASN A 15 2.77 15.04 20.24
CA ASN A 15 2.16 15.42 21.52
C ASN A 15 0.90 16.29 21.39
N SER A 16 0.47 16.64 20.18
CA SER A 16 -0.78 17.41 20.01
C SER A 16 -2.00 16.59 20.44
N ALA A 17 -3.04 17.26 20.95
CA ALA A 17 -4.31 16.60 21.31
C ALA A 17 -4.95 15.93 20.08
N PHE A 18 -4.75 16.49 18.89
CA PHE A 18 -5.21 15.94 17.63
C PHE A 18 -4.50 14.62 17.28
N ALA A 19 -3.16 14.58 17.36
CA ALA A 19 -2.38 13.37 17.12
C ALA A 19 -2.81 12.23 18.06
N LYS A 20 -2.97 12.52 19.37
CA LYS A 20 -3.44 11.53 20.34
C LYS A 20 -4.83 10.98 20.00
N LYS A 21 -5.75 11.84 19.54
CA LYS A 21 -7.09 11.44 19.11
C LYS A 21 -7.04 10.50 17.90
N VAL A 22 -6.22 10.82 16.89
CA VAL A 22 -6.04 9.98 15.70
C VAL A 22 -5.43 8.63 16.07
N LEU A 23 -4.39 8.60 16.92
CA LEU A 23 -3.73 7.35 17.34
C LEU A 23 -4.62 6.43 18.17
N ALA A 24 -5.56 7.00 18.92
CA ALA A 24 -6.54 6.25 19.69
C ALA A 24 -7.71 5.73 18.83
N ASP A 25 -7.80 6.14 17.57
CA ASP A 25 -8.89 5.77 16.68
C ASP A 25 -8.68 4.36 16.10
N PRO A 26 -9.68 3.45 16.15
CA PRO A 26 -9.58 2.15 15.49
C PRO A 26 -9.30 2.23 13.99
N LEU A 27 -9.71 3.32 13.31
CA LEU A 27 -9.41 3.52 11.89
C LEU A 27 -7.90 3.68 11.63
N PHE A 28 -7.14 4.23 12.58
CA PHE A 28 -5.69 4.33 12.45
C PHE A 28 -5.03 2.95 12.53
N GLU A 29 -5.45 2.11 13.48
CA GLU A 29 -4.97 0.73 13.61
C GLU A 29 -5.27 -0.10 12.35
N ASN A 30 -6.46 0.04 11.77
CA ASN A 30 -6.83 -0.64 10.52
C ASN A 30 -5.95 -0.20 9.34
N LEU A 31 -5.68 1.10 9.22
CA LEU A 31 -4.77 1.62 8.21
C LEU A 31 -3.34 1.14 8.42
N ASP A 32 -2.87 1.09 9.67
CA ASP A 32 -1.53 0.62 10.02
C ASP A 32 -1.32 -0.84 9.59
N LYS A 33 -2.28 -1.72 9.92
CA LYS A 33 -2.27 -3.12 9.47
C LYS A 33 -2.28 -3.26 7.95
N ALA A 34 -3.18 -2.55 7.28
CA ALA A 34 -3.24 -2.60 5.81
C ALA A 34 -1.96 -2.05 5.17
N SER A 35 -1.35 -1.02 5.76
CA SER A 35 -0.06 -0.47 5.32
C SER A 35 1.06 -1.49 5.47
N TYR A 36 1.10 -2.23 6.58
CA TYR A 36 2.05 -3.31 6.82
C TYR A 36 1.95 -4.39 5.74
N GLU A 37 0.74 -4.88 5.44
CA GLU A 37 0.54 -5.91 4.42
C GLU A 37 0.97 -5.45 3.01
N VAL A 38 0.72 -4.18 2.66
CA VAL A 38 1.23 -3.60 1.40
C VAL A 38 2.76 -3.62 1.36
N LYS A 39 3.43 -3.29 2.47
CA LYS A 39 4.90 -3.31 2.56
C LYS A 39 5.46 -4.74 2.49
N ILE A 40 4.81 -5.71 3.13
CA ILE A 40 5.15 -7.14 3.03
C ILE A 40 5.08 -7.61 1.58
N ASN A 41 3.98 -7.29 0.88
CA ASN A 41 3.82 -7.60 -0.53
C ASN A 41 4.91 -6.95 -1.40
N ALA A 42 5.31 -5.71 -1.12
CA ALA A 42 6.39 -5.04 -1.85
C ALA A 42 7.74 -5.76 -1.71
N LEU A 43 8.05 -6.31 -0.53
CA LEU A 43 9.26 -7.10 -0.31
C LEU A 43 9.17 -8.48 -0.97
N LYS A 44 8.05 -9.18 -0.79
CA LYS A 44 7.84 -10.54 -1.29
C LYS A 44 7.86 -10.60 -2.83
N TYR A 45 7.22 -9.64 -3.48
CA TYR A 45 7.07 -9.59 -4.94
C TYR A 45 7.95 -8.53 -5.60
N GLY A 46 8.93 -7.96 -4.89
CA GLY A 46 9.89 -7.05 -5.52
C GLY A 46 10.63 -7.74 -6.65
N GLY A 47 10.93 -7.03 -7.74
CA GLY A 47 11.77 -7.51 -8.86
C GLY A 47 11.25 -8.75 -9.59
N GLU A 48 9.92 -8.89 -9.71
CA GLU A 48 9.28 -9.82 -10.63
C GLU A 48 9.74 -9.58 -12.08
N LYS A 49 9.94 -10.66 -12.84
CA LYS A 49 10.17 -10.59 -14.29
C LYS A 49 8.81 -10.49 -14.97
N ILE A 50 8.50 -9.30 -15.46
CA ILE A 50 7.24 -8.98 -16.13
C ILE A 50 7.48 -8.96 -17.64
N ASP A 51 6.67 -9.70 -18.40
CA ASP A 51 6.67 -9.60 -19.86
C ASP A 51 6.14 -8.22 -20.29
N GLN A 52 7.06 -7.37 -20.76
CA GLN A 52 6.72 -5.98 -21.10
C GLN A 52 5.83 -5.87 -22.34
N ASN A 53 5.94 -6.81 -23.28
CA ASN A 53 5.12 -6.79 -24.50
C ASN A 53 3.67 -7.15 -24.15
N LEU A 54 3.47 -8.23 -23.40
CA LEU A 54 2.14 -8.62 -22.95
C LEU A 54 1.55 -7.61 -21.96
N ALA A 55 2.38 -6.95 -21.13
CA ALA A 55 1.95 -5.85 -20.27
C ALA A 55 1.44 -4.64 -21.07
N ALA A 56 2.10 -4.26 -22.16
CA ALA A 56 1.66 -3.19 -23.04
C ALA A 56 0.33 -3.53 -23.71
N ILE A 57 0.18 -4.75 -24.25
CA ILE A 57 -1.07 -5.23 -24.85
C ILE A 57 -2.21 -5.18 -23.83
N LEU A 58 -2.00 -5.72 -22.63
CA LEU A 58 -3.02 -5.69 -21.58
C LEU A 58 -3.40 -4.25 -21.21
N THR A 59 -2.45 -3.32 -21.19
CA THR A 59 -2.73 -1.90 -20.91
C THR A 59 -3.66 -1.29 -21.95
N GLU A 60 -3.41 -1.56 -23.24
CA GLU A 60 -4.28 -1.10 -24.32
C GLU A 60 -5.66 -1.79 -24.29
N ASP A 61 -5.73 -3.07 -23.95
CA ASP A 61 -7.01 -3.77 -23.80
C ASP A 61 -7.84 -3.21 -22.65
N ILE A 62 -7.21 -2.81 -21.53
CA ILE A 62 -7.90 -2.12 -20.42
C ILE A 62 -8.43 -0.76 -20.88
N LYS A 63 -7.61 0.06 -21.56
CA LYS A 63 -8.04 1.38 -22.07
C LYS A 63 -9.22 1.29 -23.04
N ASN A 64 -9.23 0.22 -23.85
CA ASN A 64 -10.29 -0.04 -24.83
C ASN A 64 -11.48 -0.83 -24.24
N ASN A 65 -11.60 -0.94 -22.91
CA ASN A 65 -12.67 -1.64 -22.21
C ASN A 65 -12.88 -3.10 -22.67
N LYS A 66 -11.82 -3.77 -23.11
CA LYS A 66 -11.89 -5.18 -23.55
C LYS A 66 -11.83 -6.17 -22.41
N ILE A 67 -11.34 -5.74 -21.24
CA ILE A 67 -11.35 -6.56 -20.02
C ILE A 67 -12.73 -6.46 -19.38
N THR A 68 -13.43 -7.58 -19.33
CA THR A 68 -14.87 -7.61 -18.97
C THR A 68 -15.12 -8.02 -17.52
N SER A 69 -14.11 -8.56 -16.84
CA SER A 69 -14.21 -9.00 -15.45
C SER A 69 -12.90 -8.89 -14.69
N GLN A 70 -13.00 -8.87 -13.36
CA GLN A 70 -11.83 -8.91 -12.48
C GLN A 70 -11.05 -10.23 -12.62
N GLU A 71 -11.75 -11.35 -12.81
CA GLU A 71 -11.15 -12.68 -12.98
C GLU A 71 -10.29 -12.74 -14.25
N GLU A 72 -10.79 -12.16 -15.34
CA GLU A 72 -10.04 -12.01 -16.59
C GLU A 72 -8.77 -11.17 -16.37
N LEU A 73 -8.90 -10.03 -15.68
CA LEU A 73 -7.76 -9.15 -15.37
C LEU A 73 -6.69 -9.91 -14.58
N VAL A 74 -7.09 -10.62 -13.53
CA VAL A 74 -6.20 -11.43 -12.68
C VAL A 74 -5.45 -12.45 -13.53
N LYS A 75 -6.17 -13.25 -14.31
CA LYS A 75 -5.57 -14.30 -15.15
C LYS A 75 -4.53 -13.73 -16.11
N ARG A 76 -4.84 -12.60 -16.76
CA ARG A 76 -3.90 -11.97 -17.70
C ARG A 76 -2.70 -11.35 -16.98
N LYS A 77 -2.89 -10.73 -15.81
CA LYS A 77 -1.77 -10.20 -15.00
C LYS A 77 -0.84 -11.31 -14.54
N GLU A 78 -1.38 -12.44 -14.09
CA GLU A 78 -0.57 -13.58 -13.66
C GLU A 78 0.18 -14.22 -14.83
N ALA A 79 -0.44 -14.33 -16.01
CA ALA A 79 0.22 -14.80 -17.23
C ALA A 79 1.38 -13.89 -17.68
N ILE A 80 1.32 -12.59 -17.34
CA ILE A 80 2.37 -11.59 -17.64
C ILE A 80 3.52 -11.64 -16.62
N GLY A 81 3.36 -12.38 -15.51
CA GLY A 81 4.39 -12.57 -14.50
C GLY A 81 4.12 -11.84 -13.17
N TYR A 82 2.97 -11.18 -13.01
CA TYR A 82 2.56 -10.64 -11.71
C TYR A 82 2.04 -11.77 -10.81
N LYS A 83 2.88 -12.32 -9.94
CA LYS A 83 2.50 -13.43 -9.05
C LYS A 83 1.47 -12.97 -8.02
N ASP A 84 0.55 -13.87 -7.67
CA ASP A 84 -0.50 -13.68 -6.66
C ASP A 84 -1.26 -12.35 -6.83
N TYR A 85 -1.60 -11.99 -8.08
CA TYR A 85 -2.09 -10.65 -8.40
C TYR A 85 -3.42 -10.36 -7.71
N ASP A 86 -4.33 -11.33 -7.64
CA ASP A 86 -5.63 -11.16 -6.98
C ASP A 86 -5.46 -10.78 -5.51
N LEU A 87 -4.66 -11.55 -4.76
CA LEU A 87 -4.35 -11.28 -3.36
C LEU A 87 -3.74 -9.88 -3.17
N ARG A 88 -2.75 -9.54 -3.99
CA ARG A 88 -2.08 -8.22 -3.93
C ARG A 88 -3.04 -7.08 -4.23
N SER A 89 -3.95 -7.28 -5.18
CA SER A 89 -4.96 -6.29 -5.54
C SER A 89 -5.93 -6.04 -4.39
N LYS A 90 -6.38 -7.10 -3.70
CA LYS A 90 -7.23 -7.02 -2.51
C LYS A 90 -6.53 -6.27 -1.38
N THR A 91 -5.28 -6.60 -1.06
CA THR A 91 -4.49 -5.87 -0.05
C THR A 91 -4.37 -4.38 -0.37
N ARG A 92 -4.16 -4.02 -1.65
CA ARG A 92 -4.11 -2.61 -2.07
C ARG A 92 -5.46 -1.92 -1.92
N MET A 93 -6.56 -2.60 -2.23
CA MET A 93 -7.91 -2.07 -2.04
C MET A 93 -8.23 -1.86 -0.56
N GLU A 94 -7.88 -2.82 0.30
CA GLU A 94 -8.03 -2.70 1.76
C GLU A 94 -7.29 -1.49 2.32
N TYR A 95 -6.04 -1.29 1.90
CA TYR A 95 -5.28 -0.09 2.25
C TYR A 95 -5.96 1.18 1.77
N ALA A 96 -6.42 1.23 0.50
CA ALA A 96 -7.09 2.39 -0.04
C ALA A 96 -8.40 2.71 0.71
N MET A 97 -9.19 1.68 1.05
CA MET A 97 -10.43 1.83 1.83
C MET A 97 -10.15 2.30 3.25
N ALA A 98 -9.17 1.72 3.95
CA ALA A 98 -8.79 2.15 5.29
C ALA A 98 -8.27 3.59 5.30
N TYR A 99 -7.46 3.95 4.30
CA TYR A 99 -6.96 5.31 4.12
C TYR A 99 -8.13 6.29 3.92
N LEU A 100 -9.03 6.01 2.98
CA LEU A 100 -10.21 6.85 2.71
C LEU A 100 -11.11 6.97 3.94
N ALA A 101 -11.34 5.89 4.69
CA ALA A 101 -12.13 5.91 5.90
C ALA A 101 -11.53 6.84 6.97
N LEU A 102 -10.21 6.76 7.19
CA LEU A 102 -9.51 7.64 8.13
C LEU A 102 -9.54 9.10 7.67
N MET A 103 -9.24 9.37 6.39
CA MET A 103 -9.27 10.73 5.83
C MET A 103 -10.67 11.34 5.83
N LYS A 104 -11.72 10.53 5.68
CA LYS A 104 -13.10 11.01 5.77
C LYS A 104 -13.44 11.50 7.19
N LYS A 105 -12.89 10.84 8.22
CA LYS A 105 -13.08 11.23 9.63
C LYS A 105 -12.15 12.38 10.06
N TYR A 106 -10.94 12.41 9.50
CA TYR A 106 -9.90 13.40 9.79
C TYR A 106 -9.38 14.03 8.49
N PRO A 107 -10.17 14.88 7.82
CA PRO A 107 -9.82 15.46 6.52
C PRO A 107 -8.54 16.31 6.56
N GLU A 108 -8.16 16.81 7.73
CA GLU A 108 -6.92 17.56 7.95
C GLU A 108 -5.67 16.72 7.63
N LEU A 109 -5.75 15.40 7.82
CA LEU A 109 -4.66 14.48 7.47
C LEU A 109 -4.41 14.41 5.96
N ALA A 110 -5.44 14.66 5.14
CA ALA A 110 -5.33 14.59 3.68
C ALA A 110 -4.68 15.83 3.06
N GLN A 111 -4.62 16.94 3.80
CA GLN A 111 -4.09 18.22 3.33
C GLN A 111 -2.56 18.18 3.13
N ASN A 112 -1.84 17.34 3.89
CA ASN A 112 -0.43 17.08 3.70
C ASN A 112 -0.13 15.58 3.75
N LYS A 113 -0.16 14.96 2.56
CA LYS A 113 0.10 13.53 2.38
C LYS A 113 1.49 13.12 2.86
N THR A 114 2.50 13.97 2.68
CA THR A 114 3.88 13.68 3.10
C THR A 114 3.99 13.64 4.62
N ALA A 115 3.51 14.68 5.32
CA ALA A 115 3.55 14.68 6.79
C ALA A 115 2.69 13.56 7.38
N PHE A 116 1.55 13.24 6.77
CA PHE A 116 0.75 12.10 7.23
C PHE A 116 1.48 10.76 7.02
N SER A 117 2.21 10.60 5.92
CA SER A 117 3.00 9.39 5.66
C SER A 117 4.13 9.23 6.69
N GLU A 118 4.81 10.33 7.04
CA GLU A 118 5.82 10.35 8.11
C GLU A 118 5.20 10.05 9.48
N PHE A 119 4.05 10.66 9.79
CA PHE A 119 3.30 10.41 11.01
C PHE A 119 2.88 8.94 11.15
N LEU A 120 2.35 8.35 10.07
CA LEU A 120 1.99 6.93 10.02
C LEU A 120 3.22 6.05 10.23
N ALA A 121 4.33 6.33 9.54
CA ALA A 121 5.56 5.55 9.69
C ALA A 121 6.13 5.61 11.12
N LYS A 122 6.10 6.79 11.76
CA LYS A 122 6.62 7.00 13.11
C LYS A 122 5.78 6.35 14.19
N ASN A 123 4.46 6.30 14.02
CA ASN A 123 3.52 5.82 15.03
C ASN A 123 2.91 4.45 14.70
N SER A 124 3.41 3.81 13.64
CA SER A 124 3.05 2.45 13.26
C SER A 124 3.45 1.47 14.36
N LYS A 125 2.50 0.63 14.78
CA LYS A 125 2.74 -0.52 15.65
C LYS A 125 3.18 -1.74 14.84
N HIS A 126 2.82 -1.78 13.56
CA HIS A 126 3.14 -2.88 12.65
C HIS A 126 4.39 -2.54 11.83
N GLN A 127 5.56 -2.75 12.43
CA GLN A 127 6.85 -2.59 11.76
C GLN A 127 7.38 -3.93 11.25
N ILE A 128 7.99 -3.91 10.07
CA ILE A 128 8.65 -5.10 9.52
C ILE A 128 10.00 -5.27 10.22
N SER A 129 10.17 -6.35 10.97
CA SER A 129 11.45 -6.65 11.61
C SER A 129 12.54 -6.94 10.58
N PHE A 130 13.80 -6.81 11.01
CA PHE A 130 14.94 -7.17 10.17
C PHE A 130 14.89 -8.66 9.77
N GLU A 131 14.53 -9.56 10.69
CA GLU A 131 14.41 -11.00 10.37
C GLU A 131 13.32 -11.25 9.34
N THR A 132 12.16 -10.61 9.48
CA THR A 132 11.04 -10.75 8.55
C THR A 132 11.44 -10.26 7.17
N SER A 133 12.06 -9.08 7.09
CA SER A 133 12.58 -8.53 5.83
C SER A 133 13.57 -9.47 5.17
N ARG A 134 14.53 -10.00 5.94
CA ARG A 134 15.56 -10.92 5.43
C ARG A 134 14.95 -12.20 4.88
N LYS A 135 13.98 -12.79 5.59
CA LYS A 135 13.27 -14.01 5.17
C LYS A 135 12.53 -13.80 3.85
N LEU A 136 11.72 -12.73 3.76
CA LEU A 136 10.95 -12.42 2.55
C LEU A 136 11.85 -12.14 1.34
N LEU A 137 12.97 -11.43 1.55
CA LEU A 137 13.93 -11.17 0.48
C LEU A 137 14.67 -12.44 0.03
N ALA A 138 14.97 -13.36 0.94
CA ALA A 138 15.57 -14.65 0.62
C ALA A 138 14.62 -15.55 -0.17
N GLU A 139 13.35 -15.64 0.25
CA GLU A 139 12.29 -16.34 -0.49
C GLU A 139 12.13 -15.75 -1.90
N ASN A 140 12.14 -14.42 -2.03
CA ASN A 140 12.12 -13.74 -3.31
C ASN A 140 13.33 -14.13 -4.19
N LYS A 141 14.57 -14.04 -3.66
CA LYS A 141 15.79 -14.44 -4.40
C LYS A 141 15.75 -15.89 -4.86
N ASN A 142 15.35 -16.81 -3.98
CA ASN A 142 15.22 -18.22 -4.33
C ASN A 142 14.20 -18.40 -5.45
N SER A 143 13.05 -17.72 -5.37
CA SER A 143 12.02 -17.77 -6.42
C SER A 143 12.48 -17.20 -7.77
N ARG A 144 13.52 -16.36 -7.80
CA ARG A 144 14.12 -15.84 -9.05
C ARG A 144 15.11 -16.82 -9.66
N MET A 145 15.90 -17.54 -8.85
CA MET A 145 16.87 -18.53 -9.34
C MET A 145 16.21 -19.70 -10.07
N TYR A 146 15.00 -20.11 -9.65
CA TYR A 146 14.28 -21.22 -10.30
C TYR A 146 13.55 -20.84 -11.59
N VAL A 147 13.46 -19.55 -11.93
CA VAL A 147 12.82 -19.06 -13.18
C VAL A 147 13.84 -18.92 -14.32
N GLU A 148 15.15 -19.07 -14.05
CA GLU A 148 16.24 -18.94 -15.03
C GLU A 148 16.67 -20.27 -15.68
N LYS A 149 15.76 -21.24 -15.85
CA LYS A 149 16.05 -22.51 -16.52
C LYS A 149 15.31 -22.68 -17.83
#